data_AF-A0A5K1HDR2-F1
#
_entry.id   AF-A0A5K1HDR2-F1
#
_cell.length_a   1.000
_cell.length_b   1.000
_cell.length_c   1.000
_cell.angle_alpha   90.00
_cell.angle_beta   90.00
_cell.angle_gamma   90.00
#
_symmetry.space_group_name_H-M   'P 1'
#
loop_
_entity.id
_entity.type
_entity.pdbx_description
1 polymer ?
#
loop_
_entity_poly.entity_id
_entity_poly.type
_entity_poly.pdbx_seq_one_letter_code
_entity_poly.pdbx_strand_id
1 'polypeptide(L)'
;EPEPTPLQQKLECLASDIGKFGLYSALAIIIVLMIRFAIVKGISRDWHTGTDLLSILDFFIIGITVVVVAIPEGLPLSVTISLAFSVKKMLNDQNLVRKMEACETMGGANNICSDKTGTLTMNKMTLTQIWNNY
;
A
#
# COMPACT_ATOMS: atom_id res chain seq x y z
N GLU A 1 10.41 5.77 -17.87
CA GLU A 1 9.62 4.77 -17.13
C GLU A 1 8.27 5.37 -16.77
N PRO A 2 7.19 4.60 -16.62
CA PRO A 2 5.94 5.14 -16.08
C PRO A 2 6.19 5.66 -14.66
N GLU A 3 5.77 6.89 -14.37
CA GLU A 3 5.85 7.45 -13.03
C GLU A 3 4.89 6.69 -12.09
N PRO A 4 5.28 6.42 -10.84
CA PRO A 4 4.43 5.72 -9.89
C PRO A 4 3.21 6.58 -9.54
N THR A 5 2.06 5.94 -9.42
CA THR A 5 0.81 6.62 -9.09
C THR A 5 0.81 7.18 -7.65
N PRO A 6 0.00 8.21 -7.34
CA PRO A 6 -0.01 8.80 -6.00
C PRO A 6 -0.35 7.80 -4.88
N LEU A 7 -1.18 6.78 -5.16
CA LEU A 7 -1.48 5.68 -4.24
C LEU A 7 -0.28 4.76 -4.09
N GLN A 8 0.41 4.39 -5.17
CA GLN A 8 1.63 3.57 -5.08
C GLN A 8 2.67 4.24 -4.18
N GLN A 9 2.90 5.54 -4.35
CA GLN A 9 3.82 6.31 -3.49
C GLN A 9 3.39 6.29 -2.02
N LYS A 10 2.09 6.44 -1.74
CA LYS A 10 1.55 6.38 -0.37
C LYS A 10 1.66 4.98 0.24
N LEU A 11 1.38 3.93 -0.54
CA LEU A 11 1.47 2.54 -0.09
C LEU A 11 2.92 2.16 0.20
N GLU A 12 3.88 2.61 -0.62
CA GLU A 12 5.31 2.41 -0.36
C GLU A 12 5.75 3.11 0.94
N CYS A 13 5.29 4.35 1.17
CA CYS A 13 5.55 5.06 2.43
C CYS A 13 4.97 4.30 3.63
N LEU A 14 3.70 3.88 3.55
CA LEU A 14 3.05 3.10 4.61
C LEU A 14 3.74 1.76 4.86
N ALA A 15 4.09 1.03 3.82
CA ALA A 15 4.81 -0.24 3.93
C ALA A 15 6.20 -0.04 4.54
N SER A 16 6.92 1.01 4.15
CA SER A 16 8.22 1.36 4.72
C SER A 16 8.12 1.69 6.21
N ASP A 17 7.11 2.46 6.61
CA ASP A 17 6.93 2.86 7.99
C ASP A 17 6.53 1.68 8.88
N ILE A 18 5.59 0.85 8.43
CA ILE A 18 5.24 -0.41 9.12
C ILE A 18 6.48 -1.30 9.27
N GLY A 19 7.29 -1.43 8.21
CA GLY A 19 8.53 -2.20 8.25
C GLY A 19 9.54 -1.68 9.27
N LYS A 20 9.73 -0.36 9.37
CA LYS A 20 10.60 0.27 10.39
C LYS A 20 10.07 -0.01 11.80
N PHE A 21 8.77 0.19 12.05
CA PHE A 21 8.17 -0.12 13.36
C PHE A 21 8.31 -1.60 13.71
N GLY A 22 8.08 -2.50 12.75
CA GLY A 22 8.31 -3.92 12.88
C GLY A 22 9.73 -4.24 13.32
N LEU A 23 10.72 -3.66 12.63
CA LEU A 23 12.14 -3.85 12.95
C LEU A 23 12.51 -3.34 14.35
N TYR A 24 12.07 -2.13 14.73
CA TYR A 24 12.31 -1.60 16.08
C TYR A 24 11.69 -2.48 17.16
N SER A 25 10.47 -2.98 16.93
CA SER A 25 9.78 -3.86 17.88
C SER A 25 10.47 -5.22 18.02
N ALA A 26 10.95 -5.82 16.92
CA ALA A 26 11.66 -7.09 16.93
C ALA A 26 12.99 -6.98 17.69
N LEU A 27 13.75 -5.91 17.46
CA LEU A 27 14.99 -5.63 18.20
C LEU A 27 14.72 -5.45 19.69
N ALA A 28 13.67 -4.70 20.04
CA ALA A 28 13.28 -4.51 21.44
C ALA A 28 12.94 -5.85 22.12
N ILE A 29 12.21 -6.74 21.44
CA ILE A 29 11.84 -8.06 21.97
C ILE A 29 13.09 -8.92 22.18
N ILE A 30 14.00 -9.00 21.21
CA ILE A 30 15.26 -9.75 21.36
C ILE A 30 16.05 -9.23 22.56
N ILE A 31 16.20 -7.90 22.68
CA ILE A 31 16.94 -7.29 23.79
C ILE A 31 16.29 -7.63 25.14
N VAL A 32 14.97 -7.52 25.26
CA VAL A 32 14.24 -7.86 26.48
C VAL A 32 14.40 -9.34 26.86
N LEU A 33 14.32 -10.25 25.88
CA LEU A 33 14.52 -11.68 26.08
C LEU A 33 15.97 -12.00 26.50
N MET A 34 16.95 -11.37 25.86
CA MET A 34 18.37 -11.49 26.21
C MET A 34 18.67 -11.00 27.62
N ILE A 35 18.11 -9.86 28.02
CA ILE A 35 18.26 -9.32 29.39
C ILE A 35 17.61 -10.27 30.41
N ARG A 36 16.38 -10.76 30.15
CA ARG A 36 15.72 -11.72 31.04
C ARG A 36 16.55 -12.99 31.20
N PHE A 37 17.07 -13.53 30.10
CA PHE A 37 17.90 -14.71 30.11
C PHE A 37 19.20 -14.51 30.92
N ALA A 38 19.85 -13.36 30.74
CA ALA A 38 21.05 -13.00 31.48
C ALA A 38 20.80 -12.86 32.99
N ILE A 39 19.67 -12.25 33.40
CA ILE A 39 19.31 -12.11 34.82
C ILE A 39 19.01 -13.47 35.45
N VAL A 40 18.16 -14.29 34.82
CA VAL A 40 17.75 -15.59 35.37
C VAL A 40 18.95 -16.52 35.53
N LYS A 41 19.81 -16.63 34.51
CA LYS A 41 20.98 -17.53 34.57
C LYS A 41 22.14 -16.94 35.39
N GLY A 42 22.24 -15.61 35.47
CA GLY A 42 23.14 -14.93 36.39
C GLY A 42 22.81 -15.20 37.86
N ILE A 43 21.53 -15.29 38.22
CA ILE A 43 21.06 -15.60 39.58
C ILE A 43 21.18 -17.10 39.88
N SER A 44 20.74 -17.97 38.98
CA SER A 44 20.74 -19.42 39.22
C SER A 44 22.12 -20.08 39.14
N ARG A 45 23.14 -19.40 38.59
CA ARG A 45 24.52 -19.91 38.39
C ARG A 45 24.67 -21.22 37.59
N ASP A 46 23.57 -21.77 37.07
CA ASP A 46 23.55 -22.98 36.25
C ASP A 46 23.75 -22.64 34.76
N TRP A 47 25.02 -22.62 34.35
CA TRP A 47 25.40 -22.46 32.95
C TRP A 47 25.51 -23.84 32.29
N HIS A 48 24.60 -24.14 31.37
CA HIS A 48 24.61 -25.38 30.61
C HIS A 48 24.79 -25.06 29.12
N THR A 49 26.01 -25.22 28.62
CA THR A 49 26.43 -24.79 27.26
C THR A 49 25.51 -25.27 26.14
N GLY A 50 24.89 -26.46 26.26
CA GLY A 50 24.00 -27.01 25.24
C GLY A 50 22.60 -26.37 25.19
N THR A 51 21.94 -26.19 26.33
CA THR A 51 20.58 -25.61 26.41
C THR A 51 20.58 -24.11 26.19
N ASP A 52 21.70 -23.47 26.48
CA ASP A 52 21.87 -22.03 26.41
C ASP A 52 21.94 -21.53 24.97
N LEU A 53 22.64 -22.28 24.11
CA LEU A 53 22.71 -22.00 22.69
C LEU A 53 21.35 -22.16 22.01
N LEU A 54 20.60 -23.21 22.36
CA LEU A 54 19.25 -23.44 21.86
C LEU A 54 18.31 -22.28 22.23
N SER A 55 18.37 -21.80 23.48
CA SER A 55 17.53 -20.68 23.94
C SER A 55 17.83 -19.37 23.20
N ILE A 56 19.11 -19.09 22.91
CA ILE A 56 19.51 -17.90 22.15
C ILE A 56 19.03 -17.99 20.70
N LEU A 57 19.12 -19.19 20.09
CA LEU A 57 18.57 -19.42 18.75
C LEU A 57 17.05 -19.23 18.71
N ASP A 58 16.33 -19.68 19.75
CA ASP A 58 14.89 -19.46 19.85
C ASP A 58 14.52 -17.97 19.90
N PHE A 59 15.28 -17.15 20.65
CA PHE A 59 15.06 -15.70 20.68
C PHE A 59 15.29 -15.06 19.31
N PHE A 60 16.29 -15.54 18.56
CA PHE A 60 16.55 -15.06 17.21
C PHE A 60 15.44 -15.45 16.24
N ILE A 61 14.93 -16.69 16.33
CA ILE A 61 13.78 -17.16 15.55
C ILE A 61 12.55 -16.31 15.87
N ILE A 62 12.25 -16.04 17.14
CA ILE A 62 11.15 -15.16 17.54
C ILE A 62 11.30 -13.78 16.89
N GLY A 63 12.49 -13.19 16.92
CA GLY A 63 12.77 -11.92 16.26
C GLY A 63 12.45 -11.94 14.75
N ILE A 64 12.90 -12.99 14.04
CA ILE A 64 12.59 -13.17 12.61
C ILE A 64 11.08 -13.31 12.40
N THR A 65 10.38 -14.08 13.24
CA THR A 65 8.92 -14.26 13.09
C THR A 65 8.16 -12.94 13.23
N VAL A 66 8.59 -12.06 14.15
CA VAL A 66 7.97 -10.72 14.31
C VAL A 66 8.18 -9.88 13.05
N VAL A 67 9.38 -9.90 12.46
CA VAL A 67 9.66 -9.13 11.24
C VAL A 67 8.82 -9.63 10.06
N VAL A 68 8.73 -10.94 9.86
CA VAL A 68 7.94 -11.54 8.78
C VAL A 68 6.45 -11.20 8.92
N VAL A 69 5.90 -11.27 10.14
CA VAL A 69 4.50 -10.94 10.41
C VAL A 69 4.22 -9.44 10.25
N ALA A 70 5.21 -8.57 10.49
CA ALA A 70 5.06 -7.14 10.38
C ALA A 70 4.99 -6.64 8.93
N ILE A 71 5.59 -7.35 7.96
CA ILE A 71 5.58 -6.95 6.55
C ILE A 71 4.19 -7.25 5.95
N PRO A 72 3.44 -6.23 5.49
CA PRO A 72 2.08 -6.43 5.02
C PRO A 72 2.07 -6.89 3.55
N GLU A 73 2.41 -8.15 3.29
CA GLU A 73 2.44 -8.74 1.93
C GLU A 73 1.07 -8.69 1.22
N GLY A 74 -0.03 -8.67 1.98
CA GLY A 74 -1.40 -8.59 1.45
C GLY A 74 -1.87 -7.19 1.03
N LEU A 75 -1.15 -6.14 1.43
CA LEU A 75 -1.53 -4.75 1.17
C LEU A 75 -1.54 -4.40 -0.34
N PRO A 76 -0.49 -4.70 -1.14
CA PRO A 76 -0.55 -4.47 -2.59
C PRO A 76 -1.58 -5.34 -3.31
N LEU A 77 -1.81 -6.56 -2.81
CA LEU A 77 -2.80 -7.48 -3.37
C LEU A 77 -4.23 -6.93 -3.21
N SER A 78 -4.57 -6.48 -2.01
CA SER A 78 -5.89 -5.92 -1.68
C SER A 78 -6.24 -4.73 -2.57
N VAL A 79 -5.27 -3.84 -2.78
CA VAL A 79 -5.42 -2.65 -3.63
C VAL A 79 -5.69 -3.04 -5.09
N THR A 80 -4.92 -3.98 -5.62
CA THR A 80 -5.09 -4.45 -7.01
C THR A 80 -6.47 -5.06 -7.23
N ILE A 81 -6.96 -5.86 -6.28
CA ILE A 81 -8.29 -6.47 -6.35
C ILE A 81 -9.39 -5.39 -6.31
N SER A 82 -9.26 -4.41 -5.41
CA SER A 82 -10.21 -3.29 -5.31
C SER A 82 -10.26 -2.48 -6.62
N LEU A 83 -9.09 -2.23 -7.22
CA LEU A 83 -8.99 -1.48 -8.47
C LEU A 83 -9.56 -2.28 -9.65
N ALA A 84 -9.28 -3.58 -9.73
CA ALA A 84 -9.85 -4.47 -10.74
C ALA A 84 -11.39 -4.52 -10.65
N PHE A 85 -11.94 -4.59 -9.44
CA PHE A 85 -13.39 -4.52 -9.23
C PHE A 85 -13.98 -3.18 -9.70
N SER A 86 -13.30 -2.08 -9.39
CA SER A 86 -13.71 -0.73 -9.79
C SER A 86 -13.70 -0.56 -11.31
N VAL A 87 -12.66 -1.05 -12.00
CA VAL A 87 -12.57 -1.04 -13.47
C VAL A 87 -13.67 -1.88 -14.11
N LYS A 88 -13.98 -3.06 -13.53
CA LYS A 88 -15.09 -3.89 -14.00
C LYS A 88 -16.43 -3.18 -13.90
N LYS A 89 -16.67 -2.43 -12.81
CA LYS A 89 -17.87 -1.63 -12.64
C LYS A 89 -17.94 -0.48 -13.66
N MET A 90 -16.85 0.26 -13.85
CA MET A 90 -16.78 1.35 -14.83
C MET A 90 -17.05 0.87 -16.26
N LEU A 91 -16.60 -0.33 -16.61
CA LEU A 91 -16.89 -0.92 -17.92
C LEU A 91 -18.39 -1.16 -18.14
N ASN A 92 -19.12 -1.59 -17.11
CA ASN A 92 -20.57 -1.75 -17.18
C ASN A 92 -21.27 -0.41 -17.41
N ASP A 93 -20.72 0.68 -16.87
CA ASP A 93 -21.20 2.06 -17.02
C ASP A 93 -20.73 2.72 -18.35
N GLN A 94 -20.31 1.93 -19.34
CA GLN A 94 -19.80 2.38 -20.64
C GLN A 94 -18.51 3.22 -20.57
N ASN A 95 -17.74 3.09 -19.48
CA ASN A 95 -16.44 3.74 -19.32
C ASN A 95 -15.29 2.71 -19.39
N LEU A 96 -14.63 2.63 -20.54
CA LEU A 96 -13.51 1.71 -20.76
C LEU A 96 -12.19 2.28 -20.21
N VAL A 97 -11.75 1.78 -19.05
CA VAL A 97 -10.44 2.10 -18.48
C VAL A 97 -9.37 1.18 -19.06
N ARG A 98 -8.44 1.74 -19.84
CA ARG A 98 -7.35 0.97 -20.49
C ARG A 98 -6.14 0.70 -19.59
N LYS A 99 -5.94 1.51 -18.55
CA LYS A 99 -4.85 1.37 -17.58
C LYS A 99 -5.42 1.50 -16.18
N MET A 100 -5.21 0.51 -15.32
CA MET A 100 -5.76 0.51 -13.96
C MET A 100 -5.32 1.75 -13.16
N GLU A 101 -4.06 2.16 -13.32
CA GLU A 101 -3.47 3.38 -12.74
C GLU A 101 -4.27 4.65 -13.04
N ALA A 102 -4.89 4.75 -14.23
CA ALA A 102 -5.66 5.94 -14.62
C ALA A 102 -6.94 6.12 -13.78
N CYS A 103 -7.53 5.02 -13.32
CA CYS A 103 -8.72 5.04 -12.45
C CYS A 103 -8.40 5.73 -11.12
N GLU A 104 -7.21 5.48 -10.58
CA GLU A 104 -6.75 6.10 -9.34
C GLU A 104 -6.45 7.58 -9.54
N THR A 105 -5.66 7.94 -10.56
CA THR A 105 -5.33 9.34 -10.86
C THR A 105 -6.59 10.17 -11.10
N MET A 106 -7.59 9.62 -11.80
CA MET A 106 -8.84 10.33 -12.05
C MET A 106 -9.66 10.57 -10.78
N GLY A 107 -9.54 9.69 -9.77
CA GLY A 107 -10.17 9.89 -8.46
C GLY A 107 -9.61 11.08 -7.67
N GLY A 108 -8.38 11.50 -7.97
CA GLY A 108 -7.72 12.67 -7.35
C GLY A 108 -7.62 13.89 -8.27
N ALA A 109 -8.38 13.94 -9.37
CA ALA A 109 -8.29 15.04 -10.33
C ALA A 109 -8.95 16.33 -9.81
N ASN A 110 -8.18 17.41 -9.74
CA ASN A 110 -8.67 18.73 -9.30
C ASN A 110 -9.13 19.63 -10.47
N ASN A 111 -8.58 19.39 -11.67
CA ASN A 111 -8.82 20.20 -12.84
C ASN A 111 -9.11 19.29 -14.03
N ILE A 112 -10.23 19.53 -14.72
CA ILE A 112 -10.61 18.80 -15.94
C ILE A 112 -10.46 19.75 -17.12
N CYS A 113 -9.42 19.53 -17.93
CA CYS A 113 -9.27 20.24 -19.21
C CYS A 113 -10.06 19.48 -20.26
N SER A 114 -11.27 19.96 -20.56
CA SER A 114 -12.17 19.34 -21.54
C SER A 114 -12.14 20.11 -22.85
N ASP A 115 -12.16 19.39 -23.98
CA ASP A 115 -12.34 20.01 -25.29
C ASP A 115 -13.82 20.38 -25.51
N LYS A 116 -14.09 21.40 -26.32
CA LYS A 116 -15.47 21.86 -26.55
C LYS A 116 -16.19 20.96 -27.55
N THR A 117 -15.61 20.75 -28.72
CA THR A 117 -16.32 20.17 -29.86
C THR A 117 -16.35 18.65 -29.74
N GLY A 118 -17.53 18.05 -29.68
CA GLY A 118 -17.69 16.59 -29.57
C GLY A 118 -17.42 15.99 -28.19
N THR A 119 -16.99 16.79 -27.20
CA THR A 119 -17.00 16.40 -25.78
C THR A 119 -18.09 17.14 -25.01
N LEU A 120 -18.05 18.48 -24.96
CA LEU A 120 -19.09 19.28 -24.32
C LEU A 120 -20.31 19.52 -25.23
N THR A 121 -20.07 19.64 -26.53
CA THR A 121 -21.15 19.79 -27.52
C THR A 121 -21.51 18.44 -28.13
N MET A 122 -22.78 18.27 -28.52
CA MET A 122 -23.24 17.08 -29.27
C MET A 122 -22.62 16.96 -30.69
N ASN A 123 -21.70 17.86 -31.06
CA ASN A 123 -21.17 18.02 -32.42
C ASN A 123 -22.25 18.09 -33.51
N LYS A 124 -23.43 18.62 -33.16
CA LYS A 124 -24.56 18.87 -34.06
C LYS A 124 -24.82 20.35 -34.06
N MET A 125 -24.36 21.06 -35.09
CA MET A 125 -24.65 22.49 -35.23
C MET A 125 -26.09 22.67 -35.70
N THR A 126 -26.85 23.42 -34.92
CA THR A 126 -28.22 23.83 -35.23
C THR A 126 -28.29 25.34 -35.26
N LEU A 127 -29.06 25.88 -36.22
CA LEU A 127 -29.31 27.30 -36.30
C LEU A 127 -30.34 27.66 -35.21
N THR A 128 -29.97 28.56 -34.29
CA THR A 128 -30.77 28.92 -33.11
C THR A 128 -31.52 30.25 -33.27
N GLN A 129 -31.00 31.16 -34.08
CA GLN A 129 -31.55 32.49 -34.29
C GLN A 129 -31.36 32.89 -35.76
N ILE A 130 -32.42 33.34 -36.40
CA ILE A 130 -32.37 34.12 -37.63
C ILE A 130 -33.01 35.46 -37.32
N TRP A 131 -32.28 36.53 -37.61
CA TRP A 131 -32.84 37.88 -37.56
C TRP A 131 -33.33 38.26 -38.95
N ASN A 132 -34.61 38.62 -39.07
CA ASN A 132 -35.22 39.14 -40.29
C ASN A 132 -35.89 40.47 -39.98
N ASN A 133 -35.69 41.46 -40.87
CA ASN A 133 -36.04 42.87 -40.64
C ASN A 133 -37.16 43.36 -41.58
N TYR A 134 -38.05 42.44 -41.96
CA TYR A 134 -39.30 42.71 -42.68
C TYR A 134 -40.47 42.78 -41.72
#